data_AF-A0A7Y2D4C9-F1
#
_entry.id   AF-A0A7Y2D4C9-F1
#
_cell.length_a   1.000
_cell.length_b   1.000
_cell.length_c   1.000
_cell.angle_alpha   90.00
_cell.angle_beta   90.00
_cell.angle_gamma   90.00
#
_symmetry.space_group_name_H-M   'P 1'
#
loop_
_entity.id
_entity.type
_entity.pdbx_description
1 polymer ?
#
loop_
_entity_poly.entity_id
_entity_poly.type
_entity_poly.pdbx_seq_one_letter_code
_entity_poly.pdbx_strand_id
1 'polypeptide(L)'
;MKFYLVVMIALLAFAGCNTTPQTAEDKKDGDTAASEKNDEKSGETGKTNASPKDAIAAFVDAIEAKDGDAIKAALSEKTNKLLELQSKITGKTVVDFFASEEFEDMNKMPETRNEKIEGEKATIEVKGPKDEEWTPIECVKEGGSWKVALADKEYEKEYEEMTKRLEEMDKSKKDGDGKEKESDADSGSKPASDS
;
A
#
# COMPACT_ATOMS: atom_id res chain seq x y z
N MET A 1 -12.14 -0.02 -15.26
CA MET A 1 -11.13 -0.57 -14.33
C MET A 1 -10.55 -1.91 -14.84
N LYS A 2 -9.65 -1.90 -15.83
CA LYS A 2 -8.92 -3.11 -16.29
C LYS A 2 -7.40 -2.89 -16.41
N PHE A 3 -6.92 -1.74 -15.96
CA PHE A 3 -5.52 -1.31 -16.14
C PHE A 3 -4.66 -1.60 -14.90
N TYR A 4 -5.24 -1.46 -13.70
CA TYR A 4 -4.60 -1.82 -12.40
C TYR A 4 -4.03 -3.24 -12.33
N LEU A 5 -4.60 -4.19 -13.09
CA LEU A 5 -4.15 -5.60 -13.11
C LEU A 5 -3.03 -5.88 -14.13
N VAL A 6 -2.83 -5.02 -15.14
CA VAL A 6 -1.88 -5.28 -16.24
C VAL A 6 -0.47 -4.75 -15.92
N VAL A 7 -0.38 -3.68 -15.12
CA VAL A 7 0.91 -3.01 -14.81
C VAL A 7 1.69 -3.71 -13.68
N MET A 8 1.01 -4.38 -12.75
CA MET A 8 1.64 -5.08 -11.61
C MET A 8 2.59 -6.24 -12.00
N ILE A 9 2.59 -6.68 -13.25
CA ILE A 9 3.52 -7.70 -13.79
C ILE A 9 4.72 -7.07 -14.54
N ALA A 10 4.69 -5.76 -14.85
CA ALA A 10 5.48 -5.17 -15.93
C ALA A 10 6.60 -4.18 -15.53
N LEU A 11 6.89 -3.97 -14.24
CA LEU A 11 7.90 -2.99 -13.78
C LEU A 11 9.07 -3.61 -13.00
N LEU A 12 9.95 -4.28 -13.75
CA LEU A 12 11.35 -4.50 -13.39
C LEU A 12 12.25 -3.70 -14.34
N ALA A 13 13.27 -3.07 -13.76
CA ALA A 13 14.27 -2.19 -14.39
C ALA A 13 13.76 -0.83 -14.91
N PHE A 14 13.96 0.21 -14.09
CA PHE A 14 14.85 1.31 -14.46
C PHE A 14 15.58 1.83 -13.21
N ALA A 15 16.87 2.11 -13.34
CA ALA A 15 17.72 2.63 -12.27
C ALA A 15 18.28 4.00 -12.68
N GLY A 16 18.22 4.99 -11.79
CA GLY A 16 18.78 6.33 -12.03
C GLY A 16 18.56 7.28 -10.85
N CYS A 17 19.64 7.68 -10.17
CA CYS A 17 19.65 8.81 -9.23
C CYS A 17 19.51 10.15 -10.02
N ASN A 18 19.20 11.33 -9.44
CA ASN A 18 19.89 11.95 -8.31
C ASN A 18 19.29 13.33 -7.88
N THR A 19 19.64 13.79 -6.66
CA THR A 19 19.91 15.20 -6.25
C THR A 19 18.78 16.25 -5.99
N THR A 20 18.40 16.39 -4.71
CA THR A 20 18.51 17.58 -3.77
C THR A 20 17.83 18.99 -4.10
N PRO A 21 17.83 20.04 -3.21
CA PRO A 21 16.58 20.56 -2.58
C PRO A 21 16.35 22.11 -2.62
N GLN A 22 15.21 22.61 -2.07
CA GLN A 22 14.97 23.99 -1.50
C GLN A 22 13.51 24.13 -0.97
N THR A 23 13.02 25.23 -0.35
CA THR A 23 13.31 25.87 0.98
C THR A 23 12.28 27.01 1.26
N ALA A 24 11.85 27.19 2.53
CA ALA A 24 11.18 28.38 3.16
C ALA A 24 9.70 28.74 2.78
N GLU A 25 8.76 28.79 3.75
CA GLU A 25 8.15 29.97 4.46
C GLU A 25 6.97 30.64 3.69
N ASP A 26 5.92 31.26 4.25
CA ASP A 26 5.57 31.79 5.60
C ASP A 26 4.04 31.66 5.93
N LYS A 27 3.62 32.11 7.12
CA LYS A 27 2.31 32.05 7.83
C LYS A 27 1.05 32.58 7.11
N LYS A 28 -0.12 32.16 7.63
CA LYS A 28 -1.19 33.11 8.02
C LYS A 28 -2.13 32.58 9.13
N ASP A 29 -2.39 33.42 10.14
CA ASP A 29 -3.33 33.18 11.26
C ASP A 29 -4.83 33.32 10.87
N GLY A 30 -5.72 32.71 11.65
CA GLY A 30 -7.18 32.84 11.50
C GLY A 30 -8.03 32.20 12.62
N ASP A 31 -8.59 33.03 13.49
CA ASP A 31 -9.44 32.70 14.66
C ASP A 31 -10.91 33.14 14.38
N THR A 32 -12.00 32.66 15.01
CA THR A 32 -12.16 31.81 16.21
C THR A 32 -13.54 31.11 16.28
N ALA A 33 -13.68 30.13 17.18
CA ALA A 33 -14.93 29.60 17.78
C ALA A 33 -16.00 28.91 16.88
N ALA A 34 -16.94 28.09 17.39
CA ALA A 34 -16.98 27.17 18.56
C ALA A 34 -18.31 26.37 18.49
N SER A 35 -18.34 25.11 18.92
CA SER A 35 -19.56 24.45 19.40
C SER A 35 -19.24 23.26 20.32
N GLU A 36 -20.12 22.99 21.28
CA GLU A 36 -19.86 22.22 22.50
C GLU A 36 -20.05 20.69 22.40
N LYS A 37 -19.23 19.99 23.23
CA LYS A 37 -19.54 18.79 24.04
C LYS A 37 -20.05 17.50 23.38
N ASN A 38 -19.25 16.45 23.57
CA ASN A 38 -19.55 15.54 24.69
C ASN A 38 -18.28 14.82 25.23
N ASP A 39 -18.04 14.99 26.52
CA ASP A 39 -17.29 14.11 27.41
C ASP A 39 -17.91 12.69 27.45
N GLU A 40 -17.25 11.59 27.82
CA GLU A 40 -15.84 11.29 28.13
C GLU A 40 -15.75 9.75 28.26
N LYS A 41 -14.81 9.07 27.57
CA LYS A 41 -14.16 7.85 28.11
C LYS A 41 -12.87 7.43 27.38
N SER A 42 -11.74 7.95 27.86
CA SER A 42 -10.40 7.32 27.94
C SER A 42 -10.11 6.09 27.05
N GLY A 43 -9.31 6.28 26.00
CA GLY A 43 -8.74 5.16 25.22
C GLY A 43 -7.89 5.59 24.01
N GLU A 44 -6.71 6.15 24.27
CA GLU A 44 -5.63 6.43 23.30
C GLU A 44 -5.91 7.52 22.22
N THR A 45 -4.93 8.41 22.01
CA THR A 45 -5.02 9.56 21.10
C THR A 45 -4.82 9.16 19.63
N GLY A 46 -5.83 8.49 19.07
CA GLY A 46 -6.03 8.39 17.61
C GLY A 46 -7.05 9.44 17.13
N LYS A 47 -6.78 10.07 15.98
CA LYS A 47 -7.76 10.93 15.28
C LYS A 47 -8.86 10.02 14.73
N THR A 48 -9.90 9.75 15.52
CA THR A 48 -10.96 8.80 15.14
C THR A 48 -11.75 9.33 13.95
N ASN A 49 -11.62 8.68 12.79
CA ASN A 49 -12.36 9.04 11.58
C ASN A 49 -13.85 8.86 11.84
N ALA A 50 -14.59 9.98 11.93
CA ALA A 50 -15.99 9.99 12.36
C ALA A 50 -16.96 9.59 11.23
N SER A 51 -16.60 9.90 9.98
CA SER A 51 -17.31 9.49 8.75
C SER A 51 -16.41 8.71 7.78
N PRO A 52 -16.98 7.98 6.81
CA PRO A 52 -16.26 7.40 5.68
C PRO A 52 -15.44 8.43 4.90
N LYS A 53 -15.99 9.63 4.68
CA LYS A 53 -15.25 10.74 4.05
C LYS A 53 -14.02 11.17 4.85
N ASP A 54 -14.10 11.21 6.19
CA ASP A 54 -12.94 11.54 7.03
C ASP A 54 -11.84 10.46 6.92
N ALA A 55 -12.23 9.19 6.72
CA ALA A 55 -11.27 8.11 6.50
C ALA A 55 -10.51 8.25 5.18
N ILE A 56 -11.19 8.69 4.12
CA ILE A 56 -10.54 9.02 2.83
C ILE A 56 -9.60 10.21 3.00
N ALA A 57 -10.04 11.27 3.71
CA ALA A 57 -9.17 12.43 3.98
C ALA A 57 -7.92 12.01 4.77
N ALA A 58 -8.07 11.25 5.86
CA ALA A 58 -6.94 10.76 6.65
C ALA A 58 -6.00 9.84 5.86
N PHE A 59 -6.53 9.04 4.92
CA PHE A 59 -5.74 8.21 4.02
C PHE A 59 -4.94 9.05 3.00
N VAL A 60 -5.57 10.06 2.38
CA VAL A 60 -4.91 11.02 1.48
C VAL A 60 -3.82 11.80 2.21
N ASP A 61 -4.13 12.38 3.37
CA ASP A 61 -3.17 13.10 4.24
C ASP A 61 -1.94 12.22 4.55
N ALA A 62 -2.17 10.92 4.80
CA ALA A 62 -1.10 9.97 5.12
C ALA A 62 -0.24 9.59 3.90
N ILE A 63 -0.82 9.49 2.70
CA ILE A 63 -0.06 9.30 1.44
C ILE A 63 0.78 10.54 1.14
N GLU A 64 0.21 11.75 1.24
CA GLU A 64 0.93 13.01 1.02
C GLU A 64 2.11 13.16 1.99
N ALA A 65 1.89 12.83 3.27
CA ALA A 65 2.93 12.79 4.30
C ALA A 65 3.93 11.62 4.14
N LYS A 66 3.65 10.65 3.27
CA LYS A 66 4.40 9.39 3.09
C LYS A 66 4.56 8.59 4.38
N ASP A 67 3.60 8.73 5.30
CA ASP A 67 3.61 8.06 6.60
C ASP A 67 3.04 6.64 6.44
N GLY A 68 3.94 5.67 6.30
CA GLY A 68 3.59 4.26 6.10
C GLY A 68 2.78 3.64 7.26
N ASP A 69 2.78 4.21 8.46
CA ASP A 69 2.01 3.69 9.58
C ASP A 69 0.64 4.37 9.68
N ALA A 70 0.55 5.68 9.39
CA ALA A 70 -0.73 6.36 9.21
C ALA A 70 -1.53 5.80 8.01
N ILE A 71 -0.86 5.47 6.90
CA ILE A 71 -1.48 4.80 5.74
C ILE A 71 -2.11 3.47 6.18
N LYS A 72 -1.36 2.61 6.89
CA LYS A 72 -1.90 1.34 7.40
C LYS A 72 -3.05 1.56 8.39
N ALA A 73 -2.97 2.57 9.25
CA ALA A 73 -4.01 2.88 10.23
C ALA A 73 -5.33 3.32 9.56
N ALA A 74 -5.25 4.05 8.43
CA ALA A 74 -6.39 4.46 7.63
C ALA A 74 -6.98 3.35 6.75
N LEU A 75 -6.28 2.22 6.57
CA LEU A 75 -6.69 1.07 5.76
C LEU A 75 -7.29 -0.07 6.59
N SER A 76 -8.27 -0.76 6.01
CA SER A 76 -8.89 -1.95 6.62
C SER A 76 -7.87 -3.06 6.93
N GLU A 77 -8.16 -3.90 7.93
CA GLU A 77 -7.30 -5.05 8.27
C GLU A 77 -7.10 -5.99 7.05
N LYS A 78 -8.14 -6.17 6.23
CA LYS A 78 -8.07 -6.94 4.97
C LYS A 78 -7.08 -6.32 3.98
N THR A 79 -7.16 -5.01 3.75
CA THR A 79 -6.26 -4.31 2.81
C THR A 79 -4.82 -4.34 3.30
N ASN A 80 -4.57 -4.19 4.61
CA ASN A 80 -3.24 -4.31 5.18
C ASN A 80 -2.62 -5.70 4.94
N LYS A 81 -3.39 -6.79 5.11
CA LYS A 81 -2.92 -8.15 4.80
C LYS A 81 -2.58 -8.34 3.32
N LEU A 82 -3.37 -7.77 2.40
CA LEU A 82 -3.07 -7.80 0.97
C LEU A 82 -1.75 -7.07 0.66
N LEU A 83 -1.53 -5.88 1.23
CA LEU A 83 -0.29 -5.12 1.08
C LEU A 83 0.92 -5.84 1.71
N GLU A 84 0.74 -6.55 2.82
CA GLU A 84 1.77 -7.42 3.40
C GLU A 84 2.16 -8.58 2.47
N LEU A 85 1.21 -9.23 1.81
CA LEU A 85 1.52 -10.27 0.81
C LEU A 85 2.23 -9.68 -0.42
N GLN A 86 1.73 -8.54 -0.91
CA GLN A 86 2.32 -7.84 -2.05
C GLN A 86 3.76 -7.37 -1.75
N SER A 87 4.04 -6.88 -0.54
CA SER A 87 5.41 -6.51 -0.13
C SER A 87 6.35 -7.71 -0.06
N LYS A 88 5.89 -8.89 0.40
CA LYS A 88 6.68 -10.13 0.42
C LYS A 88 7.03 -10.63 -0.98
N ILE A 89 6.20 -10.36 -1.98
CA ILE A 89 6.39 -10.78 -3.38
C ILE A 89 7.24 -9.77 -4.16
N THR A 90 6.97 -8.48 -3.99
CA THR A 90 7.59 -7.40 -4.79
C THR A 90 8.81 -6.75 -4.13
N GLY A 91 9.00 -6.94 -2.83
CA GLY A 91 10.01 -6.24 -2.02
C GLY A 91 9.71 -4.76 -1.76
N LYS A 92 8.56 -4.24 -2.21
CA LYS A 92 8.15 -2.84 -2.05
C LYS A 92 7.42 -2.62 -0.72
N THR A 93 7.63 -1.48 -0.09
CA THR A 93 6.86 -1.08 1.10
C THR A 93 5.47 -0.54 0.73
N VAL A 94 4.60 -0.35 1.73
CA VAL A 94 3.30 0.31 1.53
C VAL A 94 3.45 1.75 1.00
N VAL A 95 4.52 2.46 1.39
CA VAL A 95 4.80 3.81 0.91
C VAL A 95 5.22 3.76 -0.58
N ASP A 96 6.06 2.81 -0.97
CA ASP A 96 6.46 2.63 -2.38
C ASP A 96 5.30 2.23 -3.29
N PHE A 97 4.28 1.55 -2.73
CA PHE A 97 3.06 1.19 -3.45
C PHE A 97 2.24 2.44 -3.79
N PHE A 98 1.90 3.26 -2.79
CA PHE A 98 1.10 4.49 -2.99
C PHE A 98 1.91 5.68 -3.55
N ALA A 99 3.23 5.61 -3.57
CA ALA A 99 4.09 6.58 -4.25
C ALA A 99 4.32 6.29 -5.75
N SER A 100 3.68 5.25 -6.31
CA SER A 100 3.78 4.94 -7.74
C SER A 100 2.86 5.84 -8.60
N GLU A 101 3.19 6.01 -9.88
CA GLU A 101 2.46 6.88 -10.84
C GLU A 101 0.96 6.54 -10.97
N GLU A 102 0.57 5.32 -10.60
CA GLU A 102 -0.80 4.82 -10.56
C GLU A 102 -1.63 5.44 -9.42
N PHE A 103 -0.97 5.85 -8.33
CA PHE A 103 -1.56 6.46 -7.14
C PHE A 103 -1.14 7.93 -6.94
N GLU A 104 -0.31 8.50 -7.83
CA GLU A 104 0.16 9.90 -7.74
C GLU A 104 -0.99 10.91 -7.63
N ASP A 105 -2.11 10.67 -8.30
CA ASP A 105 -3.26 11.57 -8.22
C ASP A 105 -4.05 11.44 -6.89
N MET A 106 -3.80 10.41 -6.07
CA MET A 106 -4.37 10.28 -4.72
C MET A 106 -3.68 11.19 -3.68
N ASN A 107 -2.63 11.92 -4.06
CA ASN A 107 -2.00 12.96 -3.23
C ASN A 107 -2.87 14.23 -3.05
N LYS A 108 -4.13 14.21 -3.46
CA LYS A 108 -5.09 15.32 -3.32
C LYS A 108 -6.45 14.76 -2.95
N MET A 109 -7.15 15.45 -2.04
CA MET A 109 -8.49 15.03 -1.63
C MET A 109 -9.44 15.06 -2.85
N PRO A 110 -9.98 13.91 -3.30
CA PRO A 110 -10.82 13.85 -4.47
C PRO A 110 -12.25 14.35 -4.17
N GLU A 111 -13.01 14.67 -5.22
CA GLU A 111 -14.44 14.95 -5.03
C GLU A 111 -15.17 13.67 -4.59
N THR A 112 -16.02 13.79 -3.55
CA THR A 112 -16.76 12.67 -2.95
C THR A 112 -18.26 12.92 -2.98
N ARG A 113 -19.08 11.93 -3.35
CA ARG A 113 -20.56 12.00 -3.33
C ARG A 113 -21.21 10.68 -2.95
N ASN A 114 -22.54 10.69 -2.85
CA ASN A 114 -23.38 9.48 -2.67
C ASN A 114 -22.94 8.59 -1.50
N GLU A 115 -22.44 9.18 -0.40
CA GLU A 115 -22.06 8.43 0.80
C GLU A 115 -23.28 7.68 1.36
N LYS A 116 -23.14 6.36 1.50
CA LYS A 116 -24.17 5.45 2.00
C LYS A 116 -23.58 4.62 3.13
N ILE A 117 -24.11 4.78 4.33
CA ILE A 117 -23.69 4.04 5.52
C ILE A 117 -24.70 2.91 5.82
N GLU A 118 -24.21 1.69 5.93
CA GLU A 118 -24.95 0.47 6.27
C GLU A 118 -24.31 -0.20 7.51
N GLY A 119 -24.59 0.37 8.68
CA GLY A 119 -24.05 -0.11 9.95
C GLY A 119 -22.56 0.13 10.09
N GLU A 120 -21.76 -0.95 10.04
CA GLU A 120 -20.29 -0.92 10.12
C GLU A 120 -19.63 -0.89 8.74
N LYS A 121 -20.41 -0.78 7.67
CA LYS A 121 -19.91 -0.60 6.30
C LYS A 121 -20.43 0.69 5.72
N ALA A 122 -19.69 1.23 4.75
CA ALA A 122 -20.14 2.33 3.94
C ALA A 122 -19.59 2.21 2.52
N THR A 123 -20.27 2.86 1.58
CA THR A 123 -19.80 3.06 0.21
C THR A 123 -19.87 4.55 -0.09
N ILE A 124 -18.84 5.09 -0.71
CA ILE A 124 -18.77 6.49 -1.11
C ILE A 124 -18.22 6.56 -2.53
N GLU A 125 -18.87 7.34 -3.40
CA GLU A 125 -18.39 7.53 -4.76
C GLU A 125 -17.32 8.63 -4.79
N VAL A 126 -16.19 8.31 -5.38
CA VAL A 126 -15.02 9.17 -5.50
C VAL A 126 -14.75 9.47 -6.97
N LYS A 127 -14.54 10.74 -7.31
CA LYS A 127 -14.29 11.15 -8.69
C LYS A 127 -12.84 10.89 -9.09
N GLY A 128 -12.66 10.15 -10.18
CA GLY A 128 -11.37 9.90 -10.80
C GLY A 128 -10.74 11.20 -11.33
N PRO A 129 -9.46 11.48 -11.02
CA PRO A 129 -8.80 12.74 -11.38
C PRO A 129 -8.44 12.86 -12.86
N LYS A 130 -8.26 11.74 -13.57
CA LYS A 130 -7.95 11.69 -15.02
C LYS A 130 -9.21 11.56 -15.88
N ASP A 131 -10.08 10.60 -15.55
CA ASP A 131 -11.21 10.21 -16.40
C ASP A 131 -12.55 10.85 -15.99
N GLU A 132 -12.59 11.60 -14.88
CA GLU A 132 -13.79 12.14 -14.22
C GLU A 132 -14.85 11.08 -13.82
N GLU A 133 -14.55 9.78 -13.96
CA GLU A 133 -15.43 8.67 -13.61
C GLU A 133 -15.64 8.57 -12.09
N TRP A 134 -16.89 8.36 -11.68
CA TRP A 134 -17.23 8.15 -10.27
C TRP A 134 -17.08 6.69 -9.89
N THR A 135 -16.09 6.40 -9.06
CA THR A 135 -15.73 5.05 -8.60
C THR A 135 -16.24 4.84 -7.17
N PRO A 136 -17.05 3.80 -6.88
CA PRO A 136 -17.42 3.46 -5.51
C PRO A 136 -16.20 2.93 -4.75
N ILE A 137 -15.93 3.50 -3.58
CA ILE A 137 -14.93 3.01 -2.63
C ILE A 137 -15.68 2.47 -1.40
N GLU A 138 -15.36 1.25 -0.98
CA GLU A 138 -15.86 0.69 0.27
C GLU A 138 -15.05 1.23 1.47
N CYS A 139 -15.75 1.48 2.56
CA CYS A 139 -15.19 1.83 3.87
C CYS A 139 -15.79 0.90 4.93
N VAL A 140 -14.99 0.54 5.93
CA VAL A 140 -15.41 -0.32 7.05
C VAL A 140 -15.09 0.36 8.37
N LYS A 141 -15.93 0.13 9.38
CA LYS A 141 -15.74 0.65 10.73
C LYS A 141 -15.07 -0.41 11.59
N GLU A 142 -13.80 -0.20 11.90
CA GLU A 142 -12.98 -1.12 12.71
C GLU A 142 -12.51 -0.39 13.97
N GLY A 143 -12.69 -0.99 15.15
CA GLY A 143 -12.26 -0.37 16.42
C GLY A 143 -12.91 0.99 16.70
N GLY A 144 -14.11 1.24 16.16
CA GLY A 144 -14.82 2.52 16.29
C GLY A 144 -14.44 3.60 15.27
N SER A 145 -13.39 3.41 14.46
CA SER A 145 -12.96 4.36 13.43
C SER A 145 -13.27 3.84 12.02
N TRP A 146 -13.64 4.73 11.10
CA TRP A 146 -13.75 4.39 9.68
C TRP A 146 -12.38 4.22 9.03
N LYS A 147 -12.28 3.23 8.13
CA LYS A 147 -11.09 2.90 7.36
C LYS A 147 -11.46 2.56 5.92
N VAL A 148 -10.56 2.83 4.98
CA VAL A 148 -10.74 2.54 3.55
C VAL A 148 -10.49 1.06 3.29
N ALA A 149 -11.42 0.40 2.60
CA ALA A 149 -11.34 -1.01 2.22
C ALA A 149 -11.10 -1.12 0.71
N LEU A 150 -9.84 -1.08 0.30
CA LEU A 150 -9.44 -1.32 -1.10
C LEU A 150 -9.53 -2.80 -1.50
N ALA A 151 -9.74 -3.70 -0.55
CA ALA A 151 -9.84 -5.14 -0.77
C ALA A 151 -11.32 -5.59 -0.80
N ASP A 152 -11.99 -5.29 -1.92
CA ASP A 152 -13.30 -5.83 -2.32
C ASP A 152 -13.27 -7.37 -2.42
N LYS A 153 -14.45 -8.00 -2.47
CA LYS A 153 -14.64 -9.43 -2.80
C LYS A 153 -13.89 -9.87 -4.07
N GLU A 154 -13.73 -9.01 -5.08
CA GLU A 154 -13.01 -9.36 -6.31
C GLU A 154 -11.52 -9.66 -6.04
N TYR A 155 -10.95 -9.08 -4.97
CA TYR A 155 -9.59 -9.37 -4.50
C TYR A 155 -9.46 -10.67 -3.69
N GLU A 156 -10.54 -11.31 -3.23
CA GLU A 156 -10.42 -12.59 -2.50
C GLU A 156 -9.82 -13.68 -3.40
N LYS A 157 -10.15 -13.69 -4.69
CA LYS A 157 -9.55 -14.60 -5.67
C LYS A 157 -8.07 -14.29 -5.92
N GLU A 158 -7.72 -13.01 -6.05
CA GLU A 158 -6.33 -12.60 -6.26
C GLU A 158 -5.47 -12.88 -5.01
N TYR A 159 -6.03 -12.73 -3.82
CA TYR A 159 -5.41 -13.11 -2.55
C TYR A 159 -5.11 -14.63 -2.48
N GLU A 160 -6.03 -15.48 -2.93
CA GLU A 160 -5.78 -16.93 -3.04
C GLU A 160 -4.65 -17.26 -4.03
N GLU A 161 -4.66 -16.68 -5.23
CA GLU A 161 -3.60 -16.87 -6.24
C GLU A 161 -2.24 -16.36 -5.74
N MET A 162 -2.22 -15.21 -5.07
CA MET A 162 -1.04 -14.60 -4.45
C MET A 162 -0.46 -15.46 -3.31
N THR A 163 -1.33 -16.00 -2.45
CA THR A 163 -0.95 -16.92 -1.37
C THR A 163 -0.36 -18.21 -1.92
N LYS A 164 -0.99 -18.79 -2.96
CA LYS A 164 -0.50 -19.99 -3.63
C LYS A 164 0.91 -19.78 -4.21
N ARG A 165 1.16 -18.63 -4.85
CA ARG A 165 2.48 -18.29 -5.39
C ARG A 165 3.56 -18.20 -4.32
N LEU A 166 3.23 -17.70 -3.12
CA LEU A 166 4.14 -17.69 -1.97
C LEU A 166 4.50 -19.11 -1.51
N GLU A 167 3.53 -20.04 -1.44
CA GLU A 167 3.83 -21.44 -1.11
C GLU A 167 4.73 -22.13 -2.15
N GLU A 168 4.53 -21.84 -3.45
CA GLU A 168 5.36 -22.40 -4.52
C GLU A 168 6.81 -21.85 -4.45
N MET A 169 7.00 -20.57 -4.10
CA MET A 169 8.32 -19.99 -3.85
C MET A 169 9.03 -20.56 -2.63
N ASP A 170 8.31 -20.91 -1.56
CA ASP A 170 8.91 -21.52 -0.36
C ASP A 170 9.36 -22.96 -0.66
N LYS A 171 8.51 -23.75 -1.33
CA LYS A 171 8.83 -25.12 -1.79
C LYS A 171 10.09 -25.13 -2.68
N SER A 172 10.15 -24.24 -3.68
CA SER A 172 11.30 -24.19 -4.61
C SER A 172 12.64 -23.79 -3.97
N LYS A 173 12.64 -23.05 -2.84
CA LYS A 173 13.87 -22.76 -2.09
C LYS A 173 14.38 -23.98 -1.32
N LYS A 174 13.47 -24.81 -0.81
CA LYS A 174 13.81 -25.97 0.02
C LYS A 174 14.50 -27.10 -0.75
N ASP A 175 14.25 -27.20 -2.06
CA ASP A 175 14.86 -28.21 -2.93
C ASP A 175 16.21 -27.77 -3.55
N GLY A 176 16.61 -26.50 -3.33
CA GLY A 176 17.85 -25.93 -3.90
C GLY A 176 19.10 -26.09 -3.04
N ASP A 177 18.95 -26.23 -1.72
CA ASP A 177 20.04 -26.21 -0.73
C ASP A 177 20.64 -27.61 -0.51
N GLY A 178 21.00 -28.29 -1.61
CA GLY A 178 21.39 -29.70 -1.60
C GLY A 178 22.54 -30.06 -2.55
N LYS A 179 23.27 -29.07 -3.07
CA LYS A 179 24.40 -29.30 -3.99
C LYS A 179 25.57 -28.34 -3.77
N GLU A 180 26.06 -28.30 -2.53
CA GLU A 180 27.45 -27.92 -2.32
C GLU A 180 28.37 -28.86 -3.12
N LYS A 181 29.36 -28.26 -3.76
CA LYS A 181 30.29 -28.98 -4.62
C LYS A 181 31.37 -29.64 -3.77
N GLU A 182 31.23 -30.93 -3.55
CA GLU A 182 32.42 -31.77 -3.36
C GLU A 182 33.11 -31.87 -4.73
N SER A 183 34.00 -30.91 -5.01
CA SER A 183 34.86 -30.94 -6.19
C SER A 183 36.09 -31.75 -5.85
N ASP A 184 36.01 -33.06 -6.11
CA ASP A 184 37.10 -34.01 -5.94
C ASP A 184 38.41 -33.51 -6.55
N ALA A 185 39.50 -33.77 -5.83
CA ALA A 185 40.85 -33.61 -6.33
C ALA A 185 41.25 -34.87 -7.10
N ASP A 186 41.55 -34.77 -8.41
CA ASP A 186 42.43 -35.75 -9.06
C ASP A 186 43.15 -35.20 -10.32
N SER A 187 44.34 -35.77 -10.57
CA SER A 187 45.25 -35.57 -11.71
C SER A 187 45.81 -34.15 -11.90
N GLY A 188 47.13 -33.90 -11.95
CA GLY A 188 48.26 -34.82 -11.91
C GLY A 188 48.76 -35.24 -13.30
N SER A 189 49.49 -34.37 -13.99
CA SER A 189 50.65 -34.73 -14.83
C SER A 189 51.47 -33.53 -15.34
N LYS A 190 52.74 -33.50 -14.93
CA LYS A 190 53.91 -33.00 -15.68
C LYS A 190 54.37 -34.14 -16.63
N PRO A 191 55.36 -34.01 -17.54
CA PRO A 191 56.22 -32.86 -17.88
C PRO A 191 56.47 -32.67 -19.41
N ALA A 192 57.56 -31.95 -19.75
CA ALA A 192 58.15 -31.74 -21.09
C ALA A 192 57.36 -30.80 -22.03
N SER A 193 58.00 -30.03 -22.92
CA SER A 193 59.44 -29.75 -23.15
C SER A 193 59.56 -28.54 -24.09
N ASP A 194 60.55 -27.66 -23.92
CA ASP A 194 61.22 -27.06 -25.09
C ASP A 194 62.63 -26.54 -24.75
N SER A 195 63.38 -26.42 -25.85
CA SER A 195 64.81 -26.22 -26.13
C SER A 195 65.57 -25.15 -25.35
#